data_AF-A0A3N5HKV9-F1
#
_entry.id   AF-A0A3N5HKV9-F1
#
_cell.length_a   1.000
_cell.length_b   1.000
_cell.length_c   1.000
_cell.angle_alpha   90.00
_cell.angle_beta   90.00
_cell.angle_gamma   90.00
#
_symmetry.space_group_name_H-M   'P 1'
#
loop_
_entity.id
_entity.type
_entity.pdbx_description
1 polymer ?
#
loop_
_entity_poly.entity_id
_entity_poly.type
_entity_poly.pdbx_seq_one_letter_code
_entity_poly.pdbx_strand_id
1 'polypeptide(L)'
;GLHRIQDADANLQSMAGDPHQRRQLVEILPALLEAIERTADPDQALNHWERWLASGVSRSAVLEYLRSAPSMVDLVSAIFGNSDSLAFTLVRDPLLLYWLAQQNVLSTAPTRAGMERTIRHSLESVTATELKLDALRRFRRREMLRIGVRDLLRLADVVETTASLSDLASVLIDAAYRIVDSDLRARHGIPMHQNRQGRLVETGFTVIAMGKLGGHELNYSSDVDVLYVCESNEGETRPFSSGRTRVKGPALRGLSNEEYFEILARELTKALTAQTHEGYVYRVDLRLRAEGSVGQLTRSLDDYAKYYRTRGQVWERLALLKAWPIAGSQEIGKSFIRLVRPFVLAPSSKPLDVTERLEVVEEVRSVKERIDEKMAERGHEQRNVKLGVGGIREIEFLVQTIQVLAGQRMPRILGRGTLDSLVRLQKAGILSKKQQTDLTRAYKFLRDVEHKLQMVHDLQTHALPGQQKELERCAIRMGYDRADRPIAVKQFQADLAAHTTLVHDIFRSVFDMANTSSILKKTFQLIE
;
A
#
# COMPACT_ATOMS: atom_id res chain seq x y z
N GLY A 1 -2.33 -33.88 -6.33
CA GLY A 1 -2.91 -32.52 -6.47
C GLY A 1 -3.18 -32.02 -7.89
N LEU A 2 -2.64 -32.65 -8.95
CA LEU A 2 -2.86 -32.20 -10.34
C LEU A 2 -4.24 -32.62 -10.86
N HIS A 3 -4.92 -31.72 -11.57
CA HIS A 3 -6.23 -32.02 -12.16
C HIS A 3 -6.17 -32.19 -13.67
N ARG A 4 -5.15 -31.65 -14.34
CA ARG A 4 -4.98 -31.69 -15.80
C ARG A 4 -3.78 -32.54 -16.17
N ILE A 5 -3.94 -33.87 -16.06
CA ILE A 5 -2.84 -34.84 -16.21
C ILE A 5 -2.18 -34.79 -17.58
N GLN A 6 -2.95 -34.61 -18.66
CA GLN A 6 -2.40 -34.50 -20.02
C GLN A 6 -1.55 -33.23 -20.19
N ASP A 7 -2.04 -32.10 -19.68
CA ASP A 7 -1.28 -30.84 -19.68
C ASP A 7 0.00 -30.98 -18.86
N ALA A 8 -0.10 -31.60 -17.67
CA ALA A 8 1.05 -31.82 -16.79
C ALA A 8 2.13 -32.70 -17.45
N ASP A 9 1.75 -33.78 -18.14
CA ASP A 9 2.70 -34.60 -18.89
C ASP A 9 3.36 -33.77 -20.01
N ALA A 10 2.59 -32.98 -20.75
CA ALA A 10 3.13 -32.09 -21.79
C ALA A 10 4.11 -31.05 -21.21
N ASN A 11 3.80 -30.43 -20.07
CA ASN A 11 4.72 -29.51 -19.38
C ASN A 11 6.03 -30.23 -19.02
N LEU A 12 5.96 -31.44 -18.45
CA LEU A 12 7.14 -32.22 -18.06
C LEU A 12 8.00 -32.61 -19.27
N GLN A 13 7.39 -33.02 -20.38
CA GLN A 13 8.13 -33.32 -21.62
C GLN A 13 8.82 -32.07 -22.18
N SER A 14 8.15 -30.92 -22.14
CA SER A 14 8.71 -29.63 -22.55
C SER A 14 9.91 -29.21 -21.69
N MET A 15 9.78 -29.37 -20.36
CA MET A 15 10.85 -29.09 -19.39
C MET A 15 12.07 -29.98 -19.56
N ALA A 16 11.89 -31.23 -20.00
CA ALA A 16 12.97 -32.22 -20.10
C ALA A 16 14.06 -31.84 -21.10
N GLY A 17 13.74 -31.13 -22.18
CA GLY A 17 14.72 -30.68 -23.16
C GLY A 17 15.59 -31.80 -23.76
N ASP A 18 16.89 -31.54 -23.90
CA ASP A 18 17.87 -32.50 -24.45
C ASP A 18 18.19 -33.67 -23.48
N PRO A 19 18.87 -34.75 -23.91
CA PRO A 19 19.14 -35.90 -23.06
C PRO A 19 19.97 -35.62 -21.79
N HIS A 20 20.77 -34.56 -21.76
CA HIS A 20 21.50 -34.16 -20.55
C HIS A 20 20.56 -33.43 -19.58
N GLN A 21 19.81 -32.45 -20.07
CA GLN A 21 18.81 -31.71 -19.30
C GLN A 21 17.75 -32.66 -18.72
N ARG A 22 17.33 -33.66 -19.49
CA ARG A 22 16.36 -34.68 -19.05
C ARG A 22 16.87 -35.46 -17.85
N ARG A 23 18.15 -35.85 -17.83
CA ARG A 23 18.76 -36.54 -16.68
C ARG A 23 18.78 -35.64 -15.45
N GLN A 24 19.17 -34.37 -15.60
CA GLN A 24 19.16 -33.41 -14.50
C GLN A 24 17.74 -33.17 -13.96
N LEU A 25 16.73 -33.08 -14.84
CA LEU A 25 15.34 -32.92 -14.43
C LEU A 25 14.84 -34.14 -13.64
N VAL A 26 15.14 -35.37 -14.10
CA VAL A 26 14.74 -36.60 -13.41
C VAL A 26 15.26 -36.65 -11.97
N GLU A 27 16.46 -36.13 -11.71
CA GLU A 27 17.05 -36.11 -10.37
C GLU A 27 16.30 -35.20 -9.39
N ILE A 28 15.69 -34.10 -9.86
CA ILE A 28 14.91 -33.18 -9.02
C ILE A 28 13.40 -33.43 -9.07
N LEU A 29 12.93 -34.25 -10.02
CA LEU A 29 11.51 -34.43 -10.31
C LEU A 29 10.67 -34.89 -9.10
N PRO A 30 11.11 -35.86 -8.26
CA PRO A 30 10.34 -36.26 -7.09
C PRO A 30 10.09 -35.08 -6.13
N ALA A 31 11.15 -34.32 -5.81
CA ALA A 31 11.06 -33.16 -4.92
C ALA A 31 10.20 -32.04 -5.55
N LEU A 32 10.31 -31.83 -6.86
CA LEU A 32 9.50 -30.86 -7.59
C LEU A 32 8.00 -31.23 -7.54
N LEU A 33 7.63 -32.48 -7.79
CA LEU A 33 6.23 -32.92 -7.72
C LEU A 33 5.66 -32.82 -6.30
N GLU A 34 6.43 -33.20 -5.28
CA GLU A 34 6.05 -33.04 -3.88
C GLU A 34 5.89 -31.55 -3.50
N ALA A 35 6.77 -30.68 -3.97
CA ALA A 35 6.66 -29.24 -3.72
C ALA A 35 5.44 -28.62 -4.41
N ILE A 36 5.19 -28.99 -5.67
CA ILE A 36 4.05 -28.51 -6.46
C ILE A 36 2.72 -28.97 -5.85
N GLU A 37 2.62 -30.21 -5.38
CA GLU A 37 1.41 -30.72 -4.74
C GLU A 37 1.02 -29.91 -3.49
N ARG A 38 2.00 -29.35 -2.78
CA ARG A 38 1.77 -28.55 -1.58
C ARG A 38 1.22 -27.14 -1.86
N THR A 39 1.19 -26.72 -3.12
CA THR A 39 0.75 -25.37 -3.51
C THR A 39 -0.76 -25.24 -3.63
N ALA A 40 -1.28 -24.01 -3.64
CA ALA A 40 -2.71 -23.77 -3.85
C ALA A 40 -3.18 -24.26 -5.23
N ASP A 41 -2.40 -24.00 -6.28
CA ASP A 41 -2.68 -24.41 -7.66
C ASP A 41 -1.52 -25.20 -8.29
N PRO A 42 -1.51 -26.54 -8.13
CA PRO A 42 -0.46 -27.41 -8.66
C PRO A 42 -0.35 -27.36 -10.20
N ASP A 43 -1.47 -27.25 -10.91
CA ASP A 43 -1.47 -27.18 -12.38
C ASP A 43 -0.84 -25.85 -12.85
N GLN A 44 -1.15 -24.73 -12.19
CA GLN A 44 -0.51 -23.44 -12.46
C GLN A 44 0.99 -23.46 -12.16
N ALA A 45 1.39 -24.13 -11.07
CA ALA A 45 2.80 -24.23 -10.71
C ALA A 45 3.63 -24.86 -11.85
N LEU A 46 3.17 -25.97 -12.42
CA LEU A 46 3.83 -26.63 -13.55
C LEU A 46 3.93 -25.74 -14.79
N ASN A 47 2.85 -25.02 -15.11
CA ASN A 47 2.85 -24.09 -16.25
C ASN A 47 3.92 -22.99 -16.10
N HIS A 48 4.13 -22.47 -14.90
CA HIS A 48 5.19 -21.48 -14.67
C HIS A 48 6.58 -22.10 -14.62
N TRP A 49 6.73 -23.32 -14.10
CA TRP A 49 7.99 -24.07 -14.18
C TRP A 49 8.45 -24.24 -15.61
N GLU A 50 7.56 -24.65 -16.51
CA GLU A 50 7.85 -24.77 -17.94
C GLU A 50 8.29 -23.41 -18.53
N ARG A 51 7.49 -22.36 -18.31
CA ARG A 51 7.78 -21.02 -18.85
C ARG A 51 9.11 -20.46 -18.37
N TRP A 52 9.44 -20.68 -17.11
CA TRP A 52 10.68 -20.19 -16.51
C TRP A 52 11.90 -20.95 -17.04
N LEU A 53 11.83 -22.28 -17.20
CA LEU A 53 12.91 -23.05 -17.83
C LEU A 53 13.04 -22.79 -19.35
N ALA A 54 12.08 -22.07 -19.95
CA ALA A 54 12.13 -21.60 -21.32
C ALA A 54 12.56 -20.12 -21.47
N SER A 55 12.69 -19.34 -20.40
CA SER A 55 12.84 -17.87 -20.46
C SER A 55 14.26 -17.35 -20.79
N GLY A 56 15.06 -18.13 -21.51
CA GLY A 56 16.35 -17.70 -22.07
C GLY A 56 17.57 -17.89 -21.15
N VAL A 57 17.40 -18.42 -19.95
CA VAL A 57 18.52 -18.85 -19.09
C VAL A 57 19.01 -20.23 -19.53
N SER A 58 20.28 -20.54 -19.27
CA SER A 58 20.76 -21.92 -19.40
C SER A 58 19.97 -22.85 -18.48
N ARG A 59 19.04 -23.60 -19.07
CA ARG A 59 18.21 -24.60 -18.38
C ARG A 59 19.07 -25.57 -17.58
N SER A 60 20.17 -26.03 -18.17
CA SER A 60 21.11 -26.94 -17.51
C SER A 60 21.75 -26.32 -16.26
N ALA A 61 22.14 -25.04 -16.31
CA ALA A 61 22.71 -24.35 -15.15
C ALA A 61 21.67 -24.18 -14.02
N VAL A 62 20.41 -23.89 -14.36
CA VAL A 62 19.32 -23.77 -13.39
C VAL A 62 19.01 -25.11 -12.74
N LEU A 63 18.88 -26.18 -13.52
CA LEU A 63 18.63 -27.53 -13.00
C LEU A 63 19.78 -28.00 -12.11
N GLU A 64 21.03 -27.72 -12.51
CA GLU A 64 22.20 -28.03 -11.69
C GLU A 64 22.20 -27.29 -10.35
N TYR A 65 21.85 -26.00 -10.37
CA TYR A 65 21.71 -25.21 -9.15
C TYR A 65 20.62 -25.78 -8.23
N LEU A 66 19.43 -26.07 -8.77
CA LEU A 66 18.32 -26.63 -8.00
C LEU A 66 18.65 -28.00 -7.40
N ARG A 67 19.43 -28.82 -8.12
CA ARG A 67 19.96 -30.09 -7.62
C ARG A 67 20.87 -29.90 -6.40
N SER A 68 21.73 -28.87 -6.42
CA SER A 68 22.61 -28.53 -5.31
C SER A 68 21.89 -27.84 -4.13
N ALA A 69 20.71 -27.28 -4.37
CA ALA A 69 19.94 -26.51 -3.38
C ALA A 69 18.44 -26.91 -3.38
N PRO A 70 18.07 -28.07 -2.81
CA PRO A 70 16.69 -28.58 -2.83
C PRO A 70 15.64 -27.62 -2.25
N SER A 71 15.99 -26.81 -1.25
CA SER A 71 15.11 -25.78 -0.68
C SER A 71 14.66 -24.73 -1.70
N MET A 72 15.41 -24.55 -2.80
CA MET A 72 15.04 -23.64 -3.87
C MET A 72 13.94 -24.23 -4.76
N VAL A 73 13.83 -25.56 -4.87
CA VAL A 73 12.70 -26.22 -5.54
C VAL A 73 11.40 -25.94 -4.79
N ASP A 74 11.43 -26.01 -3.46
CA ASP A 74 10.30 -25.64 -2.60
C ASP A 74 9.91 -24.17 -2.78
N LEU A 75 10.89 -23.27 -2.72
CA LEU A 75 10.67 -21.83 -2.86
C LEU A 75 10.03 -21.50 -4.22
N VAL A 76 10.60 -21.98 -5.32
CA VAL A 76 10.11 -21.69 -6.66
C VAL A 76 8.72 -22.29 -6.87
N SER A 77 8.49 -23.52 -6.41
CA SER A 77 7.16 -24.14 -6.47
C SER A 77 6.13 -23.35 -5.67
N ALA A 78 6.49 -22.90 -4.46
CA ALA A 78 5.61 -22.05 -3.66
C ALA A 78 5.23 -20.77 -4.43
N ILE A 79 6.20 -20.08 -5.04
CA ILE A 79 5.93 -18.88 -5.84
C ILE A 79 4.98 -19.21 -7.00
N PHE A 80 5.33 -20.22 -7.80
CA PHE A 80 4.62 -20.58 -9.03
C PHE A 80 3.20 -21.10 -8.79
N GLY A 81 2.95 -21.84 -7.72
CA GLY A 81 1.62 -22.38 -7.43
C GLY A 81 0.73 -21.47 -6.59
N ASN A 82 1.19 -20.28 -6.20
CA ASN A 82 0.40 -19.37 -5.35
C ASN A 82 0.24 -17.94 -5.91
N SER A 83 1.11 -17.48 -6.82
CA SER A 83 0.99 -16.14 -7.41
C SER A 83 1.54 -16.05 -8.83
N ASP A 84 0.66 -15.77 -9.79
CA ASP A 84 1.06 -15.43 -11.17
C ASP A 84 1.96 -14.20 -11.20
N SER A 85 1.66 -13.15 -10.41
CA SER A 85 2.43 -11.91 -10.42
C SER A 85 3.89 -12.13 -10.00
N LEU A 86 4.09 -12.90 -8.93
CA LEU A 86 5.43 -13.27 -8.47
C LEU A 86 6.12 -14.21 -9.46
N ALA A 87 5.38 -15.18 -10.02
CA ALA A 87 5.90 -16.09 -11.04
C ALA A 87 6.37 -15.33 -12.29
N PHE A 88 5.56 -14.40 -12.82
CA PHE A 88 5.93 -13.57 -13.96
C PHE A 88 7.14 -12.69 -13.69
N THR A 89 7.35 -12.27 -12.45
CA THR A 89 8.57 -11.55 -12.07
C THR A 89 9.80 -12.44 -12.23
N LEU A 90 9.75 -13.70 -11.78
CA LEU A 90 10.85 -14.66 -11.96
C LEU A 90 11.03 -15.12 -13.41
N VAL A 91 9.94 -15.31 -14.16
CA VAL A 91 9.98 -15.62 -15.60
C VAL A 91 10.69 -14.50 -16.36
N ARG A 92 10.37 -13.25 -16.04
CA ARG A 92 10.95 -12.07 -16.67
C ARG A 92 12.42 -11.85 -16.30
N ASP A 93 12.79 -12.05 -15.04
CA ASP A 93 14.16 -11.93 -14.57
C ASP A 93 14.56 -13.15 -13.71
N PRO A 94 15.01 -14.23 -14.35
CA PRO A 94 15.35 -15.46 -13.65
C PRO A 94 16.54 -15.34 -12.70
N LEU A 95 17.40 -14.33 -12.88
CA LEU A 95 18.54 -14.11 -11.98
C LEU A 95 18.09 -13.69 -10.58
N LEU A 96 16.85 -13.23 -10.43
CA LEU A 96 16.24 -12.97 -9.12
C LEU A 96 16.18 -14.20 -8.22
N LEU A 97 16.22 -15.42 -8.78
CA LEU A 97 16.36 -16.65 -7.98
C LEU A 97 17.61 -16.60 -7.09
N TYR A 98 18.76 -16.27 -7.69
CA TYR A 98 20.03 -16.22 -6.97
C TYR A 98 20.05 -15.07 -5.96
N TRP A 99 19.36 -13.97 -6.26
CA TRP A 99 19.18 -12.88 -5.30
C TRP A 99 18.33 -13.32 -4.10
N LEU A 100 17.21 -14.01 -4.32
CA LEU A 100 16.38 -14.57 -3.23
C LEU A 100 17.13 -15.59 -2.37
N ALA A 101 18.05 -16.34 -2.96
CA ALA A 101 18.88 -17.32 -2.27
C ALA A 101 19.96 -16.71 -1.36
N GLN A 102 20.23 -15.40 -1.47
CA GLN A 102 21.20 -14.74 -0.59
C GLN A 102 20.68 -14.75 0.86
N GLN A 103 21.56 -15.11 1.80
CA GLN A 103 21.22 -15.36 3.21
C GLN A 103 20.33 -14.29 3.87
N ASN A 104 20.55 -13.01 3.55
CA ASN A 104 19.86 -11.89 4.20
C ASN A 104 18.58 -11.43 3.49
N VAL A 105 18.32 -11.90 2.26
CA VAL A 105 17.20 -11.38 1.45
C VAL A 105 15.87 -11.88 1.98
N LEU A 106 15.72 -13.18 2.20
CA LEU A 106 14.47 -13.74 2.73
C LEU A 106 14.43 -13.87 4.25
N SER A 107 15.55 -13.79 4.96
CA SER A 107 15.58 -13.90 6.43
C SER A 107 15.25 -12.59 7.15
N THR A 108 15.59 -11.44 6.55
CA THR A 108 15.33 -10.12 7.13
C THR A 108 14.31 -9.33 6.33
N ALA A 109 13.53 -8.48 6.99
CA ALA A 109 12.66 -7.52 6.32
C ALA A 109 13.49 -6.44 5.60
N PRO A 110 13.05 -5.91 4.43
CA PRO A 110 13.69 -4.75 3.84
C PRO A 110 13.55 -3.54 4.77
N THR A 111 14.67 -2.88 5.06
CA THR A 111 14.64 -1.64 5.85
C THR A 111 14.54 -0.44 4.91
N ARG A 112 13.78 0.58 5.33
CA ARG A 112 13.69 1.85 4.61
C ARG A 112 15.07 2.41 4.24
N ALA A 113 15.97 2.51 5.22
CA ALA A 113 17.34 3.03 5.00
C ALA A 113 18.16 2.17 4.04
N GLY A 114 17.96 0.83 4.06
CA GLY A 114 18.60 -0.08 3.10
C GLY A 114 18.10 0.14 1.67
N MET A 115 16.79 0.32 1.50
CA MET A 115 16.19 0.62 0.18
C MET A 115 16.66 1.98 -0.35
N GLU A 116 16.65 3.02 0.48
CA GLU A 116 17.13 4.36 0.11
C GLU A 116 18.58 4.35 -0.34
N ARG A 117 19.45 3.61 0.38
CA ARG A 117 20.86 3.45 0.00
C ARG A 117 21.01 2.74 -1.33
N THR A 118 20.28 1.65 -1.53
CA THR A 118 20.36 0.84 -2.75
C THR A 118 19.90 1.62 -3.98
N ILE A 119 18.79 2.36 -3.86
CA ILE A 119 18.29 3.22 -4.94
C ILE A 119 19.32 4.30 -5.24
N ARG A 120 19.83 5.02 -4.23
CA ARG A 120 20.85 6.07 -4.43
C ARG A 120 22.02 5.55 -5.26
N HIS A 121 22.62 4.44 -4.83
CA HIS A 121 23.73 3.81 -5.54
C HIS A 121 23.36 3.41 -6.98
N SER A 122 22.15 2.87 -7.20
CA SER A 122 21.70 2.48 -8.54
C SER A 122 21.48 3.67 -9.50
N LEU A 123 21.30 4.88 -8.97
CA LEU A 123 21.04 6.09 -9.75
C LEU A 123 22.28 6.95 -9.98
N GLU A 124 23.38 6.74 -9.23
CA GLU A 124 24.60 7.57 -9.29
C GLU A 124 25.23 7.60 -10.69
N SER A 125 25.27 6.47 -11.39
CA SER A 125 25.87 6.36 -12.73
C SER A 125 24.87 6.64 -13.88
N VAL A 126 23.61 6.92 -13.57
CA VAL A 126 22.56 7.11 -14.58
C VAL A 126 22.32 8.60 -14.77
N THR A 127 22.45 9.10 -15.99
CA THR A 127 22.26 10.53 -16.28
C THR A 127 20.84 10.83 -16.72
N ALA A 128 20.31 10.07 -17.68
CA ALA A 128 19.00 10.30 -18.28
C ALA A 128 17.84 10.05 -17.29
N THR A 129 16.94 11.02 -17.20
CA THR A 129 15.73 11.00 -16.33
C THR A 129 14.91 9.73 -16.54
N GLU A 130 14.61 9.35 -17.78
CA GLU A 130 13.81 8.15 -18.09
C GLU A 130 14.49 6.85 -17.61
N LEU A 131 15.82 6.73 -17.77
CA LEU A 131 16.55 5.56 -17.29
C LEU A 131 16.57 5.45 -15.76
N LYS A 132 16.59 6.60 -15.05
CA LYS A 132 16.44 6.63 -13.59
C LYS A 132 15.06 6.14 -13.18
N LEU A 133 14.01 6.58 -13.85
CA LEU A 133 12.63 6.14 -13.58
C LEU A 133 12.45 4.64 -13.87
N ASP A 134 13.05 4.11 -14.93
CA ASP A 134 13.06 2.67 -15.20
C ASP A 134 13.82 1.86 -14.14
N ALA A 135 14.90 2.41 -13.58
CA ALA A 135 15.57 1.79 -12.44
C ALA A 135 14.66 1.70 -11.21
N LEU A 136 13.82 2.71 -10.94
CA LEU A 136 12.81 2.66 -9.87
C LEU A 136 11.77 1.56 -10.11
N ARG A 137 11.31 1.36 -11.36
CA ARG A 137 10.36 0.30 -11.73
C ARG A 137 10.96 -1.10 -11.52
N ARG A 138 12.21 -1.33 -11.93
CA ARG A 138 12.94 -2.57 -11.67
C ARG A 138 13.11 -2.82 -10.18
N PHE A 139 13.49 -1.79 -9.42
CA PHE A 139 13.64 -1.87 -7.98
C PHE A 139 12.32 -2.25 -7.29
N ARG A 140 11.21 -1.59 -7.66
CA ARG A 140 9.87 -1.93 -7.16
C ARG A 140 9.57 -3.41 -7.40
N ARG A 141 9.70 -3.87 -8.64
CA ARG A 141 9.38 -5.26 -9.01
C ARG A 141 10.15 -6.26 -8.16
N ARG A 142 11.46 -6.01 -7.97
CA ARG A 142 12.33 -6.84 -7.15
C ARG A 142 11.94 -6.85 -5.67
N GLU A 143 11.69 -5.69 -5.06
CA GLU A 143 11.31 -5.65 -3.64
C GLU A 143 9.88 -6.18 -3.41
N MET A 144 8.96 -5.96 -4.35
CA MET A 144 7.63 -6.60 -4.34
C MET A 144 7.74 -8.12 -4.37
N LEU A 145 8.69 -8.68 -5.13
CA LEU A 145 8.99 -10.11 -5.11
C LEU A 145 9.42 -10.58 -3.71
N ARG A 146 10.40 -9.92 -3.09
CA ARG A 146 10.86 -10.27 -1.73
C ARG A 146 9.74 -10.18 -0.70
N ILE A 147 8.97 -9.09 -0.71
CA ILE A 147 7.86 -8.89 0.23
C ILE A 147 6.78 -9.96 -0.01
N GLY A 148 6.42 -10.21 -1.27
CA GLY A 148 5.49 -11.27 -1.69
C GLY A 148 5.90 -12.65 -1.20
N VAL A 149 7.15 -13.03 -1.41
CA VAL A 149 7.71 -14.32 -1.00
C VAL A 149 7.72 -14.46 0.52
N ARG A 150 8.15 -13.43 1.26
CA ARG A 150 8.15 -13.46 2.73
C ARG A 150 6.73 -13.63 3.29
N ASP A 151 5.75 -12.91 2.77
CA ASP A 151 4.34 -13.05 3.18
C ASP A 151 3.78 -14.44 2.81
N LEU A 152 4.06 -14.92 1.59
CA LEU A 152 3.60 -16.23 1.13
C LEU A 152 4.14 -17.38 1.97
N LEU A 153 5.42 -17.32 2.34
CA LEU A 153 6.08 -18.33 3.17
C LEU A 153 5.85 -18.10 4.67
N ARG A 154 5.00 -17.15 5.06
CA ARG A 154 4.71 -16.78 6.45
C ARG A 154 5.96 -16.38 7.26
N LEU A 155 6.99 -15.87 6.57
CA LEU A 155 8.21 -15.28 7.17
C LEU A 155 7.97 -13.85 7.66
N ALA A 156 6.88 -13.21 7.21
CA ALA A 156 6.42 -11.90 7.63
C ALA A 156 4.95 -12.00 8.04
N ASP A 157 4.58 -11.37 9.16
CA ASP A 157 3.16 -11.20 9.51
C ASP A 157 2.56 -10.00 8.74
N VAL A 158 1.25 -9.81 8.86
CA VAL A 158 0.55 -8.70 8.20
C VAL A 158 1.14 -7.33 8.56
N VAL A 159 1.58 -7.14 9.81
CA VAL A 159 2.12 -5.85 10.25
C VAL A 159 3.43 -5.56 9.54
N GLU A 160 4.35 -6.53 9.51
CA GLU A 160 5.62 -6.38 8.79
C GLU A 160 5.42 -6.21 7.28
N THR A 161 4.51 -6.97 6.68
CA THR A 161 4.20 -6.88 5.24
C THR A 161 3.67 -5.51 4.87
N THR A 162 2.66 -5.00 5.60
CA THR A 162 2.09 -3.66 5.34
C THR A 162 3.10 -2.54 5.57
N ALA A 163 3.96 -2.66 6.58
CA ALA A 163 5.05 -1.72 6.83
C ALA A 163 6.07 -1.71 5.68
N SER A 164 6.48 -2.89 5.21
CA SER A 164 7.43 -3.03 4.09
C SER A 164 6.88 -2.46 2.79
N LEU A 165 5.60 -2.71 2.48
CA LEU A 165 4.92 -2.14 1.32
C LEU A 165 4.83 -0.60 1.41
N SER A 166 4.51 -0.08 2.59
CA SER A 166 4.41 1.37 2.83
C SER A 166 5.77 2.07 2.74
N ASP A 167 6.82 1.44 3.25
CA ASP A 167 8.18 1.96 3.16
C ASP A 167 8.69 1.93 1.72
N LEU A 168 8.45 0.84 0.97
CA LEU A 168 8.80 0.75 -0.45
C LEU A 168 8.13 1.88 -1.25
N ALA A 169 6.83 2.09 -1.04
CA ALA A 169 6.09 3.16 -1.71
C ALA A 169 6.64 4.54 -1.36
N SER A 170 6.87 4.81 -0.08
CA SER A 170 7.42 6.10 0.38
C SER A 170 8.79 6.39 -0.21
N VAL A 171 9.68 5.40 -0.23
CA VAL A 171 11.05 5.52 -0.75
C VAL A 171 11.04 5.75 -2.26
N LEU A 172 10.21 5.03 -3.00
CA LEU A 172 10.09 5.19 -4.45
C LEU A 172 9.47 6.54 -4.83
N ILE A 173 8.47 7.02 -4.09
CA ILE A 173 7.87 8.33 -4.31
C ILE A 173 8.88 9.45 -4.02
N ASP A 174 9.66 9.36 -2.93
CA ASP A 174 10.72 10.35 -2.65
C ASP A 174 11.82 10.33 -3.72
N ALA A 175 12.24 9.16 -4.18
CA ALA A 175 13.22 9.04 -5.26
C ALA A 175 12.68 9.64 -6.58
N ALA A 176 11.44 9.34 -6.95
CA ALA A 176 10.79 9.92 -8.13
C ALA A 176 10.66 11.44 -8.02
N TYR A 177 10.24 11.94 -6.86
CA TYR A 177 10.20 13.38 -6.59
C TYR A 177 11.56 14.04 -6.81
N ARG A 178 12.64 13.50 -6.23
CA ARG A 178 13.99 14.06 -6.40
C ARG A 178 14.46 14.08 -7.86
N ILE A 179 14.12 13.04 -8.63
CA ILE A 179 14.46 12.96 -10.06
C ILE A 179 13.73 14.07 -10.83
N VAL A 180 12.41 14.18 -10.64
CA VAL A 180 11.58 15.15 -11.36
C VAL A 180 11.90 16.58 -10.94
N ASP A 181 12.05 16.83 -9.64
CA ASP A 181 12.41 18.15 -9.09
C ASP A 181 13.77 18.61 -9.62
N SER A 182 14.78 17.73 -9.64
CA SER A 182 16.10 18.06 -10.19
C SER A 182 16.04 18.41 -11.68
N ASP A 183 15.26 17.68 -12.48
CA ASP A 183 15.09 17.93 -13.91
C ASP A 183 14.34 19.26 -14.16
N LEU A 184 13.26 19.49 -13.41
CA LEU A 184 12.44 20.69 -13.53
C LEU A 184 13.21 21.96 -13.10
N ARG A 185 14.03 21.87 -12.04
CA ARG A 185 14.94 22.94 -11.63
C ARG A 185 15.97 23.28 -12.71
N ALA A 186 16.51 22.28 -13.40
CA ALA A 186 17.46 22.51 -14.48
C ALA A 186 16.81 23.24 -15.67
N ARG A 187 15.53 22.95 -15.97
CA ARG A 187 14.78 23.58 -17.07
C ARG A 187 14.27 24.98 -16.75
N HIS A 188 13.74 25.20 -15.54
CA HIS A 188 12.97 26.41 -15.22
C HIS A 188 13.53 27.26 -14.07
N GLY A 189 14.61 26.82 -13.43
CA GLY A 189 15.18 27.47 -12.26
C GLY A 189 14.57 27.02 -10.93
N ILE A 190 15.01 27.63 -9.83
CA ILE A 190 14.58 27.31 -8.47
C ILE A 190 13.39 28.19 -8.10
N PRO A 191 12.26 27.64 -7.59
CA PRO A 191 11.13 28.42 -7.12
C PRO A 191 11.51 29.21 -5.86
N MET A 192 11.26 30.52 -5.85
CA MET A 192 11.59 31.41 -4.73
C MET A 192 10.36 32.21 -4.30
N HIS A 193 10.24 32.52 -3.02
CA HIS A 193 9.23 33.44 -2.48
C HIS A 193 9.83 34.34 -1.39
N GLN A 194 9.15 35.44 -1.05
CA GLN A 194 9.50 36.24 0.12
C GLN A 194 8.84 35.61 1.34
N ASN A 195 9.64 35.26 2.33
CA ASN A 195 9.10 34.80 3.61
C ASN A 195 8.46 35.97 4.38
N ARG A 196 7.85 35.68 5.54
CA ARG A 196 7.20 36.70 6.41
C ARG A 196 8.14 37.82 6.89
N GLN A 197 9.45 37.66 6.78
CA GLN A 197 10.46 38.68 7.12
C GLN A 197 10.91 39.48 5.88
N GLY A 198 10.27 39.29 4.72
CA GLY A 198 10.66 39.91 3.45
C GLY A 198 11.93 39.31 2.82
N ARG A 199 12.49 38.24 3.39
CA ARG A 199 13.69 37.59 2.86
C ARG A 199 13.31 36.64 1.73
N LEU A 200 14.00 36.76 0.60
CA LEU A 200 13.86 35.81 -0.50
C LEU A 200 14.44 34.44 -0.09
N VAL A 201 13.61 33.40 -0.13
CA VAL A 201 13.96 32.02 0.21
C VAL A 201 13.44 31.06 -0.86
N GLU A 202 14.01 29.87 -0.93
CA GLU A 202 13.48 28.80 -1.78
C GLU A 202 12.10 28.37 -1.27
N THR A 203 11.15 28.23 -2.19
CA THR A 203 9.82 27.72 -1.88
C THR A 203 9.85 26.20 -1.85
N GLY A 204 9.56 25.60 -0.70
CA GLY A 204 9.58 24.14 -0.61
C GLY A 204 8.28 23.47 -1.09
N PHE A 205 8.39 22.15 -1.28
CA PHE A 205 7.31 21.26 -1.70
C PHE A 205 7.32 19.97 -0.86
N THR A 206 6.16 19.36 -0.65
CA THR A 206 6.05 18.05 0.00
C THR A 206 4.90 17.23 -0.57
N VAL A 207 5.07 15.91 -0.52
CA VAL A 207 4.03 14.93 -0.82
C VAL A 207 3.50 14.38 0.50
N ILE A 208 2.21 14.55 0.75
CA ILE A 208 1.51 14.01 1.91
C ILE A 208 0.81 12.73 1.49
N ALA A 209 1.22 11.60 2.07
CA ALA A 209 0.48 10.36 1.96
C ALA A 209 -0.81 10.43 2.76
N MET A 210 -1.86 9.86 2.18
CA MET A 210 -3.19 9.72 2.74
C MET A 210 -3.57 8.24 2.84
N GLY A 211 -4.75 7.96 3.38
CA GLY A 211 -5.32 6.60 3.34
C GLY A 211 -4.40 5.54 3.94
N LYS A 212 -4.23 4.42 3.24
CA LYS A 212 -3.39 3.30 3.74
C LYS A 212 -1.92 3.66 3.81
N LEU A 213 -1.39 4.40 2.83
CA LEU A 213 0.02 4.80 2.80
C LEU A 213 0.35 5.72 3.98
N GLY A 214 -0.50 6.71 4.22
CA GLY A 214 -0.37 7.62 5.35
C GLY A 214 -0.53 6.93 6.71
N GLY A 215 -1.35 5.87 6.75
CA GLY A 215 -1.50 4.97 7.91
C GLY A 215 -0.31 4.03 8.17
N HIS A 216 0.63 3.90 7.22
CA HIS A 216 1.66 2.84 7.20
C HIS A 216 1.05 1.42 7.14
N GLU A 217 -0.04 1.28 6.39
CA GLU A 217 -0.87 0.07 6.29
C GLU A 217 -1.15 -0.32 4.82
N LEU A 218 -0.23 -0.03 3.90
CA LEU A 218 -0.40 -0.29 2.47
C LEU A 218 -0.53 -1.80 2.16
N ASN A 219 -1.35 -2.15 1.15
CA ASN A 219 -1.52 -3.51 0.64
C ASN A 219 -0.91 -3.67 -0.77
N TYR A 220 -0.88 -4.90 -1.32
CA TYR A 220 -0.15 -5.22 -2.55
C TYR A 220 -0.58 -4.39 -3.76
N SER A 221 -1.90 -4.34 -4.03
CA SER A 221 -2.47 -3.67 -5.20
C SER A 221 -3.33 -2.48 -4.79
N SER A 222 -2.72 -1.58 -4.02
CA SER A 222 -3.31 -0.30 -3.61
C SER A 222 -2.87 0.83 -4.53
N ASP A 223 -3.80 1.73 -4.85
CA ASP A 223 -3.43 3.07 -5.28
C ASP A 223 -2.72 3.79 -4.12
N VAL A 224 -1.78 4.69 -4.44
CA VAL A 224 -1.16 5.59 -3.47
C VAL A 224 -1.95 6.88 -3.42
N ASP A 225 -2.69 7.09 -2.33
CA ASP A 225 -3.44 8.31 -2.09
C ASP A 225 -2.48 9.41 -1.63
N VAL A 226 -2.33 10.50 -2.39
CA VAL A 226 -1.40 11.60 -2.04
C VAL A 226 -1.99 12.98 -2.25
N LEU A 227 -1.50 13.95 -1.46
CA LEU A 227 -1.69 15.38 -1.67
C LEU A 227 -0.35 16.04 -1.98
N TYR A 228 -0.37 17.03 -2.87
CA TYR A 228 0.78 17.89 -3.12
C TYR A 228 0.59 19.23 -2.41
N VAL A 229 1.62 19.65 -1.67
CA VAL A 229 1.60 20.86 -0.87
C VAL A 229 2.87 21.65 -1.15
N CYS A 230 2.73 22.91 -1.56
CA CYS A 230 3.83 23.85 -1.59
C CYS A 230 3.78 24.78 -0.37
N GLU A 231 4.93 25.36 -0.02
CA GLU A 231 5.00 26.32 1.09
C GLU A 231 4.20 27.60 0.79
N SER A 232 4.36 28.12 -0.43
CA SER A 232 3.70 29.33 -0.93
C SER A 232 3.42 29.20 -2.43
N ASN A 233 2.33 29.82 -2.89
CA ASN A 233 2.03 30.01 -4.31
C ASN A 233 2.53 31.37 -4.83
N GLU A 234 2.99 32.26 -3.94
CA GLU A 234 3.58 33.56 -4.30
C GLU A 234 5.01 33.41 -4.78
N GLY A 235 5.45 34.30 -5.67
CA GLY A 235 6.82 34.34 -6.18
C GLY A 235 6.99 33.60 -7.51
N GLU A 236 8.24 33.46 -7.94
CA GLU A 236 8.60 32.95 -9.26
C GLU A 236 9.94 32.20 -9.23
N THR A 237 10.17 31.39 -10.25
CA THR A 237 11.45 30.70 -10.42
C THR A 237 12.56 31.68 -10.78
N ARG A 238 13.76 31.39 -10.29
CA ARG A 238 14.98 32.15 -10.61
C ARG A 238 16.09 31.24 -11.13
N PRO A 239 16.94 31.73 -12.05
CA PRO A 239 18.08 30.96 -12.54
C PRO A 239 19.00 30.51 -11.41
N PHE A 240 19.59 29.33 -11.55
CA PHE A 240 20.58 28.80 -10.62
C PHE A 240 21.79 29.74 -10.57
N SER A 241 22.01 30.43 -9.45
CA SER A 241 23.19 31.28 -9.23
C SER A 241 24.24 30.54 -8.41
N SER A 242 24.95 29.59 -9.01
CA SER A 242 26.24 29.16 -8.47
C SER A 242 27.31 30.10 -9.00
N GLY A 243 27.87 30.95 -8.15
CA GLY A 243 29.18 31.59 -8.30
C GLY A 243 29.54 32.20 -9.68
N ARG A 244 29.54 33.54 -9.75
CA ARG A 244 30.30 34.43 -10.65
C ARG A 244 30.24 34.28 -12.19
N THR A 245 29.62 33.26 -12.78
CA THR A 245 29.50 33.20 -14.24
C THR A 245 28.04 33.40 -14.67
N ARG A 246 27.69 34.65 -15.00
CA ARG A 246 26.43 34.97 -15.70
C ARG A 246 26.41 34.20 -17.03
N VAL A 247 25.59 33.16 -17.12
CA VAL A 247 25.25 32.55 -18.41
C VAL A 247 24.53 33.63 -19.22
N LYS A 248 25.20 34.15 -20.25
CA LYS A 248 24.61 35.08 -21.22
C LYS A 248 23.67 34.29 -22.13
N GLY A 249 22.42 34.13 -21.69
CA GLY A 249 21.28 33.74 -22.51
C GLY A 249 20.14 34.75 -22.32
N PRO A 250 19.12 34.77 -23.21
CA PRO A 250 17.93 35.57 -22.97
C PRO A 250 17.34 35.21 -21.60
N ALA A 251 16.94 36.21 -20.82
CA ALA A 251 16.32 36.00 -19.52
C ALA A 251 15.04 35.20 -19.74
N LEU A 252 15.08 33.90 -19.48
CA LEU A 252 13.89 33.07 -19.41
C LEU A 252 12.98 33.71 -18.36
N ARG A 253 11.76 34.08 -18.76
CA ARG A 253 10.74 34.57 -17.84
C ARG A 253 10.53 33.47 -16.80
N GLY A 254 10.73 33.80 -15.52
CA GLY A 254 10.49 32.87 -14.42
C GLY A 254 9.04 32.40 -14.45
N LEU A 255 8.81 31.12 -14.15
CA LEU A 255 7.47 30.60 -13.94
C LEU A 255 6.97 31.09 -12.59
N SER A 256 5.69 31.42 -12.47
CA SER A 256 5.11 31.64 -11.14
C SER A 256 5.23 30.36 -10.30
N ASN A 257 5.29 30.48 -8.98
CA ASN A 257 5.34 29.29 -8.10
C ASN A 257 4.10 28.42 -8.26
N GLU A 258 2.91 29.02 -8.48
CA GLU A 258 1.68 28.28 -8.81
C GLU A 258 1.86 27.41 -10.07
N GLU A 259 2.33 27.99 -11.17
CA GLU A 259 2.58 27.25 -12.42
C GLU A 259 3.67 26.18 -12.25
N TYR A 260 4.77 26.51 -11.57
CA TYR A 260 5.89 25.61 -11.36
C TYR A 260 5.47 24.35 -10.58
N PHE A 261 4.75 24.52 -9.47
CA PHE A 261 4.34 23.39 -8.64
C PHE A 261 3.20 22.57 -9.25
N GLU A 262 2.37 23.18 -10.11
CA GLU A 262 1.39 22.43 -10.89
C GLU A 262 2.07 21.54 -11.95
N ILE A 263 3.13 22.05 -12.60
CA ILE A 263 3.97 21.24 -13.50
C ILE A 263 4.67 20.11 -12.72
N LEU A 264 5.28 20.43 -11.58
CA LEU A 264 5.97 19.46 -10.74
C LEU A 264 5.04 18.31 -10.31
N ALA A 265 3.86 18.63 -9.80
CA ALA A 265 2.86 17.63 -9.40
C ALA A 265 2.41 16.75 -10.57
N ARG A 266 2.19 17.35 -11.74
CA ARG A 266 1.80 16.60 -12.95
C ARG A 266 2.92 15.69 -13.45
N GLU A 267 4.16 16.19 -13.51
CA GLU A 267 5.31 15.40 -13.94
C GLU A 267 5.66 14.28 -12.94
N LEU A 268 5.57 14.54 -11.63
CA LEU A 268 5.73 13.51 -10.60
C LEU A 268 4.66 12.43 -10.71
N THR A 269 3.39 12.84 -10.87
CA THR A 269 2.29 11.88 -11.07
C THR A 269 2.55 11.03 -12.31
N LYS A 270 2.93 11.66 -13.43
CA LYS A 270 3.28 10.95 -14.67
C LYS A 270 4.46 9.99 -14.46
N ALA A 271 5.51 10.40 -13.76
CA ALA A 271 6.68 9.57 -13.49
C ALA A 271 6.32 8.29 -12.73
N LEU A 272 5.36 8.38 -11.80
CA LEU A 272 4.86 7.25 -11.01
C LEU A 272 3.93 6.34 -11.81
N THR A 273 3.01 6.91 -12.60
CA THR A 273 1.92 6.16 -13.25
C THR A 273 2.22 5.70 -14.68
N ALA A 274 3.21 6.28 -15.36
CA ALA A 274 3.48 5.96 -16.75
C ALA A 274 3.87 4.47 -16.92
N GLN A 275 3.17 3.81 -17.84
CA GLN A 275 3.45 2.43 -18.25
C GLN A 275 4.60 2.42 -19.25
N THR A 276 5.74 1.86 -18.86
CA THR A 276 6.87 1.60 -19.75
C THR A 276 7.05 0.10 -19.97
N HIS A 277 8.07 -0.30 -20.73
CA HIS A 277 8.45 -1.70 -20.85
C HIS A 277 8.78 -2.31 -19.47
N GLU A 278 9.26 -1.52 -18.50
CA GLU A 278 9.52 -1.94 -17.11
C GLU A 278 8.27 -1.91 -16.21
N GLY A 279 7.11 -1.53 -16.75
CA GLY A 279 5.86 -1.38 -16.01
C GLY A 279 5.67 0.04 -15.48
N TYR A 280 5.10 0.17 -14.28
CA TYR A 280 4.85 1.44 -13.61
C TYR A 280 5.35 1.37 -12.16
N VAL A 281 5.49 2.52 -11.50
CA VAL A 281 5.87 2.57 -10.08
C VAL A 281 4.62 2.42 -9.22
N TYR A 282 3.69 3.36 -9.24
CA TYR A 282 2.40 3.21 -8.55
C TYR A 282 1.28 3.88 -9.34
N ARG A 283 0.07 3.33 -9.19
CA ARG A 283 -1.15 4.06 -9.50
C ARG A 283 -1.34 5.12 -8.41
N VAL A 284 -1.59 6.37 -8.82
CA VAL A 284 -1.70 7.51 -7.90
C VAL A 284 -3.15 7.98 -7.86
N ASP A 285 -3.70 8.12 -6.66
CA ASP A 285 -5.02 8.70 -6.44
C ASP A 285 -4.89 10.10 -5.81
N LEU A 286 -5.41 11.11 -6.51
CA LEU A 286 -5.38 12.51 -6.10
C LEU A 286 -6.76 13.03 -5.69
N ARG A 287 -7.78 12.16 -5.57
CA ARG A 287 -9.18 12.57 -5.33
C ARG A 287 -9.44 13.07 -3.91
N LEU A 288 -8.53 12.82 -2.97
CA LEU A 288 -8.64 13.33 -1.59
C LEU A 288 -8.17 14.78 -1.43
N ARG A 289 -7.68 15.43 -2.49
CA ARG A 289 -7.28 16.85 -2.44
C ARG A 289 -8.50 17.76 -2.31
N ALA A 290 -8.25 18.99 -1.86
CA ALA A 290 -9.29 20.01 -1.74
C ALA A 290 -10.04 20.17 -3.07
N GLU A 291 -11.38 20.09 -3.03
CA GLU A 291 -12.29 20.09 -4.21
C GLU A 291 -12.18 18.85 -5.12
N GLY A 292 -11.53 17.78 -4.65
CA GLY A 292 -11.48 16.50 -5.34
C GLY A 292 -10.90 16.61 -6.74
N SER A 293 -11.55 15.97 -7.73
CA SER A 293 -11.05 15.89 -9.11
C SER A 293 -10.99 17.22 -9.86
N VAL A 294 -11.74 18.24 -9.43
CA VAL A 294 -11.77 19.56 -10.08
C VAL A 294 -10.81 20.57 -9.48
N GLY A 295 -10.24 20.28 -8.30
CA GLY A 295 -9.27 21.15 -7.64
C GLY A 295 -7.89 21.10 -8.29
N GLN A 296 -7.08 22.14 -8.02
CA GLN A 296 -5.66 22.21 -8.40
C GLN A 296 -4.88 20.98 -7.88
N LEU A 297 -3.85 20.53 -8.62
CA LEU A 297 -3.05 19.39 -8.19
C LEU A 297 -2.19 19.75 -6.97
N THR A 298 -1.65 20.97 -6.96
CA THR A 298 -0.90 21.53 -5.81
C THR A 298 -1.61 22.74 -5.22
N ARG A 299 -1.54 22.89 -3.90
CA ARG A 299 -1.97 24.10 -3.18
C ARG A 299 -0.94 24.53 -2.15
N SER A 300 -0.91 25.83 -1.86
CA SER A 300 -0.08 26.37 -0.78
C SER A 300 -0.64 25.98 0.59
N LEU A 301 0.18 26.09 1.64
CA LEU A 301 -0.30 25.95 3.01
C LEU A 301 -1.46 26.90 3.29
N ASP A 302 -1.35 28.17 2.90
CA ASP A 302 -2.40 29.18 3.17
C ASP A 302 -3.72 28.87 2.43
N ASP A 303 -3.64 28.34 1.21
CA ASP A 303 -4.83 27.90 0.47
C ASP A 303 -5.52 26.71 1.12
N TYR A 304 -4.75 25.72 1.61
CA TYR A 304 -5.31 24.62 2.39
C TYR A 304 -5.95 25.11 3.70
N ALA A 305 -5.32 26.06 4.40
CA ALA A 305 -5.90 26.65 5.60
C ALA A 305 -7.25 27.32 5.31
N LYS A 306 -7.32 28.08 4.20
CA LYS A 306 -8.56 28.74 3.76
C LYS A 306 -9.63 27.71 3.41
N TYR A 307 -9.27 26.64 2.69
CA TYR A 307 -10.20 25.59 2.29
C TYR A 307 -10.82 24.90 3.51
N TYR A 308 -10.01 24.35 4.41
CA TYR A 308 -10.51 23.59 5.56
C TYR A 308 -11.26 24.45 6.58
N ARG A 309 -11.00 25.77 6.62
CA ARG A 309 -11.78 26.70 7.43
C ARG A 309 -13.20 26.94 6.90
N THR A 310 -13.39 26.88 5.58
CA THR A 310 -14.62 27.39 4.93
C THR A 310 -15.45 26.33 4.22
N ARG A 311 -14.83 25.28 3.70
CA ARG A 311 -15.46 24.32 2.78
C ARG A 311 -15.16 22.85 3.08
N GLY A 312 -14.36 22.57 4.12
CA GLY A 312 -13.99 21.21 4.49
C GLY A 312 -15.21 20.39 4.94
N GLN A 313 -15.30 19.14 4.48
CA GLN A 313 -16.37 18.19 4.77
C GLN A 313 -15.96 17.21 5.88
N VAL A 314 -16.91 16.67 6.64
CA VAL A 314 -16.59 15.85 7.83
C VAL A 314 -15.87 14.55 7.44
N TRP A 315 -16.21 13.92 6.31
CA TRP A 315 -15.48 12.73 5.83
C TRP A 315 -13.98 13.02 5.60
N GLU A 316 -13.61 14.25 5.24
CA GLU A 316 -12.19 14.64 5.06
C GLU A 316 -11.44 14.60 6.39
N ARG A 317 -12.12 14.78 7.53
CA ARG A 317 -11.52 14.65 8.86
C ARG A 317 -11.00 13.25 9.09
N LEU A 318 -11.78 12.23 8.71
CA LEU A 318 -11.37 10.83 8.83
C LEU A 318 -10.19 10.51 7.91
N ALA A 319 -10.18 11.06 6.69
CA ALA A 319 -9.08 10.87 5.75
C ALA A 319 -7.78 11.52 6.26
N LEU A 320 -7.86 12.74 6.77
CA LEU A 320 -6.72 13.52 7.26
C LEU A 320 -6.10 12.99 8.57
N LEU A 321 -6.82 12.16 9.34
CA LEU A 321 -6.22 11.44 10.49
C LEU A 321 -5.01 10.59 10.09
N LYS A 322 -4.99 10.09 8.84
CA LYS A 322 -3.89 9.29 8.31
C LYS A 322 -2.84 10.13 7.57
N ALA A 323 -2.98 11.45 7.45
CA ALA A 323 -2.05 12.28 6.68
C ALA A 323 -0.61 12.20 7.21
N TRP A 324 0.37 11.98 6.32
CA TRP A 324 1.79 11.94 6.69
C TRP A 324 2.74 12.34 5.55
N PRO A 325 3.76 13.19 5.78
CA PRO A 325 4.75 13.52 4.76
C PRO A 325 5.66 12.34 4.42
N ILE A 326 5.73 12.00 3.14
CA ILE A 326 6.53 10.87 2.65
C ILE A 326 7.66 11.28 1.72
N ALA A 327 7.56 12.43 1.05
CA ALA A 327 8.56 12.95 0.13
C ALA A 327 8.65 14.48 0.19
N GLY A 328 9.80 15.01 -0.24
CA GLY A 328 10.10 16.45 -0.19
C GLY A 328 10.35 16.96 1.23
N SER A 329 9.98 18.21 1.50
CA SER A 329 10.26 18.88 2.77
C SER A 329 9.41 18.33 3.92
N GLN A 330 10.08 17.63 4.84
CA GLN A 330 9.48 17.12 6.08
C GLN A 330 8.97 18.25 6.99
N GLU A 331 9.59 19.43 6.93
CA GLU A 331 9.17 20.60 7.72
C GLU A 331 7.81 21.13 7.25
N ILE A 332 7.66 21.33 5.93
CA ILE A 332 6.40 21.78 5.32
C ILE A 332 5.30 20.76 5.58
N GLY A 333 5.62 19.48 5.47
CA GLY A 333 4.64 18.43 5.72
C GLY A 333 4.15 18.39 7.17
N LYS A 334 5.05 18.61 8.14
CA LYS A 334 4.67 18.79 9.55
C LYS A 334 3.85 20.07 9.75
N SER A 335 4.13 21.14 9.01
CA SER A 335 3.32 22.36 9.00
C SER A 335 1.91 22.10 8.50
N PHE A 336 1.75 21.34 7.40
CA PHE A 336 0.44 20.92 6.89
C PHE A 336 -0.34 20.12 7.94
N ILE A 337 0.27 19.12 8.59
CA ILE A 337 -0.39 18.34 9.66
C ILE A 337 -0.87 19.24 10.80
N ARG A 338 -0.03 20.18 11.27
CA ARG A 338 -0.42 21.13 12.32
C ARG A 338 -1.57 22.03 11.88
N LEU A 339 -1.58 22.44 10.62
CA LEU A 339 -2.59 23.31 10.02
C LEU A 339 -3.95 22.64 9.93
N VAL A 340 -4.02 21.36 9.50
CA VAL A 340 -5.30 20.65 9.36
C VAL A 340 -5.84 20.12 10.68
N ARG A 341 -4.99 19.99 11.72
CA ARG A 341 -5.38 19.41 13.01
C ARG A 341 -6.63 20.04 13.65
N PRO A 342 -6.81 21.38 13.68
CA PRO A 342 -8.03 21.99 14.21
C PRO A 342 -9.28 21.60 13.41
N PHE A 343 -9.17 21.45 12.10
CA PHE A 343 -10.29 20.98 11.28
C PHE A 343 -10.63 19.50 11.58
N VAL A 344 -9.60 18.66 11.69
CA VAL A 344 -9.76 17.22 11.98
C VAL A 344 -10.40 16.96 13.35
N LEU A 345 -9.96 17.66 14.39
CA LEU A 345 -10.32 17.39 15.78
C LEU A 345 -11.44 18.29 16.34
N ALA A 346 -12.19 18.97 15.47
CA ALA A 346 -13.21 19.98 15.74
C ALA A 346 -12.70 21.44 15.78
N PRO A 347 -13.34 22.38 15.02
CA PRO A 347 -12.91 23.78 14.89
C PRO A 347 -13.05 24.62 16.17
N SER A 348 -13.75 24.10 17.17
CA SER A 348 -14.21 24.84 18.33
C SER A 348 -13.25 24.68 19.51
N SER A 349 -12.95 25.79 20.19
CA SER A 349 -12.29 25.81 21.51
C SER A 349 -13.21 25.31 22.64
N LYS A 350 -14.51 25.14 22.36
CA LYS A 350 -15.49 24.48 23.23
C LYS A 350 -15.63 23.00 22.87
N PRO A 351 -15.86 22.11 23.85
CA PRO A 351 -16.23 20.73 23.56
C PRO A 351 -17.42 20.70 22.60
N LEU A 352 -17.40 19.74 21.65
CA LEU A 352 -18.60 19.42 20.90
C LEU A 352 -19.72 19.11 21.90
N ASP A 353 -20.90 19.67 21.70
CA ASP A 353 -22.06 19.27 22.50
C ASP A 353 -22.51 17.84 22.11
N VAL A 354 -23.48 17.29 22.83
CA VAL A 354 -23.95 15.92 22.58
C VAL A 354 -24.55 15.78 21.17
N THR A 355 -25.22 16.81 20.67
CA THR A 355 -25.85 16.83 19.34
C THR A 355 -24.79 16.79 18.25
N GLU A 356 -23.80 17.68 18.31
CA GLU A 356 -22.70 17.74 17.34
C GLU A 356 -21.89 16.44 17.29
N ARG A 357 -21.70 15.78 18.44
CA ARG A 357 -21.04 14.46 18.49
C ARG A 357 -21.86 13.38 17.78
N LEU A 358 -23.18 13.38 17.95
CA LEU A 358 -24.07 12.42 17.30
C LEU A 358 -24.17 12.68 15.79
N GLU A 359 -24.13 13.95 15.34
CA GLU A 359 -24.08 14.29 13.91
C GLU A 359 -22.87 13.67 13.21
N VAL A 360 -21.69 13.69 13.84
CA VAL A 360 -20.49 13.02 13.29
C VAL A 360 -20.71 11.51 13.18
N VAL A 361 -21.35 10.88 14.16
CA VAL A 361 -21.65 9.43 14.13
C VAL A 361 -22.63 9.11 12.99
N GLU A 362 -23.69 9.89 12.85
CA GLU A 362 -24.70 9.73 11.80
C GLU A 362 -24.13 9.97 10.40
N GLU A 363 -23.24 10.95 10.23
CA GLU A 363 -22.62 11.17 8.93
C GLU A 363 -21.75 9.97 8.50
N VAL A 364 -20.97 9.40 9.42
CA VAL A 364 -20.18 8.19 9.14
C VAL A 364 -21.09 6.99 8.85
N ARG A 365 -22.22 6.86 9.55
CA ARG A 365 -23.24 5.85 9.24
C ARG A 365 -23.78 6.02 7.81
N SER A 366 -24.16 7.24 7.40
CA SER A 366 -24.66 7.53 6.06
C SER A 366 -23.64 7.21 4.94
N VAL A 367 -22.35 7.37 5.22
CA VAL A 367 -21.29 6.97 4.29
C VAL A 367 -21.24 5.45 4.17
N LYS A 368 -21.39 4.73 5.28
CA LYS A 368 -21.41 3.26 5.28
C LYS A 368 -22.64 2.72 4.55
N GLU A 369 -23.83 3.26 4.78
CA GLU A 369 -25.06 2.86 4.08
C GLU A 369 -24.90 2.94 2.57
N ARG A 370 -24.37 4.07 2.05
CA ARG A 370 -24.07 4.23 0.62
C ARG A 370 -23.02 3.25 0.08
N ILE A 371 -22.08 2.81 0.93
CA ILE A 371 -21.11 1.77 0.55
C ILE A 371 -21.83 0.42 0.45
N ASP A 372 -22.69 0.12 1.41
CA ASP A 372 -23.42 -1.16 1.48
C ASP A 372 -24.40 -1.33 0.33
N GLU A 373 -25.17 -0.28 -0.02
CA GLU A 373 -26.04 -0.26 -1.20
C GLU A 373 -25.27 -0.64 -2.47
N LYS A 374 -24.11 -0.01 -2.69
CA LYS A 374 -23.24 -0.31 -3.84
C LYS A 374 -22.63 -1.71 -3.81
N MET A 375 -22.40 -2.27 -2.62
CA MET A 375 -21.95 -3.67 -2.50
C MET A 375 -23.10 -4.64 -2.80
N ALA A 376 -24.33 -4.26 -2.45
CA ALA A 376 -25.52 -5.05 -2.69
C ALA A 376 -25.92 -5.15 -4.15
N GLU A 377 -25.85 -4.05 -4.88
CA GLU A 377 -26.00 -4.03 -6.34
C GLU A 377 -25.05 -5.00 -7.06
N ARG A 378 -23.91 -5.34 -6.44
CA ARG A 378 -22.88 -6.23 -6.98
C ARG A 378 -22.93 -7.65 -6.40
N GLY A 379 -23.82 -7.94 -5.45
CA GLY A 379 -23.89 -9.22 -4.74
C GLY A 379 -22.60 -9.56 -3.96
N HIS A 380 -21.92 -8.53 -3.45
CA HIS A 380 -20.60 -8.62 -2.82
C HIS A 380 -20.62 -8.30 -1.31
N GLU A 381 -21.79 -8.11 -0.71
CA GLU A 381 -21.97 -7.66 0.68
C GLU A 381 -21.25 -8.55 1.68
N GLN A 382 -21.34 -9.86 1.49
CA GLN A 382 -20.74 -10.88 2.38
C GLN A 382 -19.39 -11.40 1.87
N ARG A 383 -19.03 -11.07 0.63
CA ARG A 383 -17.82 -11.57 -0.03
C ARG A 383 -16.68 -10.56 -0.03
N ASN A 384 -16.97 -9.27 0.12
CA ASN A 384 -15.97 -8.21 0.10
C ASN A 384 -15.36 -8.00 1.48
N VAL A 385 -14.12 -8.48 1.68
CA VAL A 385 -13.46 -8.42 3.00
C VAL A 385 -13.14 -7.00 3.47
N LYS A 386 -13.15 -6.02 2.57
CA LYS A 386 -12.83 -4.62 2.88
C LYS A 386 -14.08 -3.79 3.14
N LEU A 387 -15.01 -3.78 2.18
CA LEU A 387 -16.17 -2.89 2.16
C LEU A 387 -17.47 -3.59 2.56
N GLY A 388 -17.49 -4.92 2.60
CA GLY A 388 -18.65 -5.69 3.01
C GLY A 388 -18.94 -5.58 4.49
N VAL A 389 -20.03 -6.23 4.90
CA VAL A 389 -20.51 -6.28 6.29
C VAL A 389 -19.44 -6.91 7.18
N GLY A 390 -19.06 -6.23 8.27
CA GLY A 390 -18.00 -6.70 9.15
C GLY A 390 -16.59 -6.61 8.56
N GLY A 391 -16.44 -5.91 7.44
CA GLY A 391 -15.17 -5.77 6.73
C GLY A 391 -14.19 -4.81 7.41
N ILE A 392 -12.99 -4.73 6.83
CA ILE A 392 -11.90 -3.88 7.32
C ILE A 392 -12.34 -2.42 7.51
N ARG A 393 -13.19 -1.89 6.62
CA ARG A 393 -13.65 -0.50 6.65
C ARG A 393 -14.45 -0.16 7.89
N GLU A 394 -15.21 -1.11 8.45
CA GLU A 394 -15.95 -0.90 9.70
C GLU A 394 -15.01 -0.71 10.89
N ILE A 395 -13.90 -1.45 10.95
CA ILE A 395 -12.86 -1.27 11.98
C ILE A 395 -12.19 0.11 11.81
N GLU A 396 -11.87 0.50 10.58
CA GLU A 396 -11.29 1.82 10.28
C GLU A 396 -12.23 2.96 10.72
N PHE A 397 -13.50 2.88 10.36
CA PHE A 397 -14.50 3.87 10.76
C PHE A 397 -14.68 3.95 12.27
N LEU A 398 -14.78 2.82 12.96
CA LEU A 398 -14.88 2.78 14.42
C LEU A 398 -13.74 3.56 15.08
N VAL A 399 -12.50 3.25 14.69
CA VAL A 399 -11.30 3.87 15.26
C VAL A 399 -11.23 5.37 14.92
N GLN A 400 -11.43 5.72 13.66
CA GLN A 400 -11.31 7.10 13.19
C GLN A 400 -12.39 8.01 13.77
N THR A 401 -13.63 7.53 13.88
CA THR A 401 -14.73 8.29 14.49
C THR A 401 -14.42 8.63 15.94
N ILE A 402 -13.94 7.66 16.74
CA ILE A 402 -13.57 7.91 18.14
C ILE A 402 -12.40 8.92 18.22
N GLN A 403 -11.43 8.83 17.31
CA GLN A 403 -10.32 9.80 17.25
C GLN A 403 -10.79 11.22 16.90
N VAL A 404 -11.74 11.39 15.98
CA VAL A 404 -12.34 12.70 15.68
C VAL A 404 -13.11 13.24 16.88
N LEU A 405 -13.92 12.41 17.54
CA LEU A 405 -14.77 12.81 18.66
C LEU A 405 -13.97 13.22 19.91
N ALA A 406 -12.93 12.46 20.26
CA ALA A 406 -12.23 12.61 21.53
C ALA A 406 -10.77 13.09 21.41
N GLY A 407 -10.20 13.10 20.21
CA GLY A 407 -8.76 13.32 20.01
C GLY A 407 -8.26 14.72 20.40
N GLN A 408 -9.15 15.73 20.42
CA GLN A 408 -8.80 17.08 20.90
C GLN A 408 -8.48 17.07 22.40
N ARG A 409 -9.35 16.44 23.21
CA ARG A 409 -9.22 16.34 24.67
C ARG A 409 -8.30 15.21 25.11
N MET A 410 -8.18 14.17 24.29
CA MET A 410 -7.35 13.01 24.57
C MET A 410 -6.30 12.77 23.47
N PRO A 411 -5.30 13.65 23.26
CA PRO A 411 -4.30 13.49 22.19
C PRO A 411 -3.59 12.13 22.18
N ARG A 412 -3.51 11.44 23.33
CA ARG A 412 -2.93 10.09 23.47
C ARG A 412 -3.61 9.02 22.63
N ILE A 413 -4.89 9.21 22.24
CA ILE A 413 -5.64 8.25 21.40
C ILE A 413 -5.32 8.38 19.91
N LEU A 414 -4.65 9.48 19.53
CA LEU A 414 -4.31 9.74 18.14
C LEU A 414 -3.16 8.84 17.70
N GLY A 415 -3.37 8.19 16.56
CA GLY A 415 -2.43 7.32 15.86
C GLY A 415 -2.86 7.24 14.39
N ARG A 416 -1.90 7.02 13.48
CA ARG A 416 -2.19 6.93 12.03
C ARG A 416 -2.66 5.55 11.62
N GLY A 417 -2.01 4.52 12.17
CA GLY A 417 -2.35 3.12 11.95
C GLY A 417 -3.56 2.69 12.76
N THR A 418 -4.40 1.87 12.16
CA THR A 418 -5.60 1.26 12.75
C THR A 418 -5.22 0.38 13.94
N LEU A 419 -4.22 -0.50 13.81
CA LEU A 419 -3.80 -1.40 14.89
C LEU A 419 -3.20 -0.64 16.09
N ASP A 420 -2.33 0.34 15.84
CA ASP A 420 -1.77 1.21 16.89
C ASP A 420 -2.89 1.98 17.61
N SER A 421 -3.85 2.50 16.85
CA SER A 421 -4.98 3.23 17.41
C SER A 421 -5.90 2.35 18.26
N LEU A 422 -6.16 1.09 17.88
CA LEU A 422 -6.89 0.13 18.71
C LEU A 422 -6.22 -0.07 20.09
N VAL A 423 -4.89 -0.17 20.12
CA VAL A 423 -4.11 -0.27 21.37
C VAL A 423 -4.24 1.02 22.20
N ARG A 424 -4.16 2.19 21.56
CA ARG A 424 -4.31 3.49 22.26
C ARG A 424 -5.70 3.67 22.85
N LEU A 425 -6.75 3.28 22.12
CA LEU A 425 -8.13 3.32 22.59
C LEU A 425 -8.37 2.40 23.79
N GLN A 426 -7.76 1.22 23.80
CA GLN A 426 -7.80 0.32 24.96
C GLN A 426 -7.08 0.91 26.17
N LYS A 427 -5.86 1.44 25.98
CA LYS A 427 -5.09 2.10 27.06
C LYS A 427 -5.80 3.31 27.64
N ALA A 428 -6.61 4.01 26.83
CA ALA A 428 -7.43 5.12 27.26
C ALA A 428 -8.72 4.71 28.01
N GLY A 429 -9.03 3.41 28.06
CA GLY A 429 -10.23 2.88 28.72
C GLY A 429 -11.49 2.88 27.85
N ILE A 430 -11.40 3.35 26.60
CA ILE A 430 -12.55 3.43 25.67
C ILE A 430 -12.95 2.03 25.21
N LEU A 431 -11.97 1.22 24.79
CA LEU A 431 -12.18 -0.19 24.46
C LEU A 431 -11.81 -1.09 25.63
N SER A 432 -12.58 -2.15 25.84
CA SER A 432 -12.15 -3.26 26.70
C SER A 432 -10.98 -4.02 26.08
N LYS A 433 -10.21 -4.73 26.91
CA LYS A 433 -9.13 -5.62 26.44
C LYS A 433 -9.64 -6.66 25.43
N LYS A 434 -10.84 -7.21 25.66
CA LYS A 434 -11.49 -8.17 24.76
C LYS A 434 -11.78 -7.53 23.40
N GLN A 435 -12.48 -6.39 23.36
CA GLN A 435 -12.78 -5.68 22.11
C GLN A 435 -11.53 -5.34 21.32
N GLN A 436 -10.48 -4.83 21.97
CA GLN A 436 -9.22 -4.53 21.29
C GLN A 436 -8.55 -5.78 20.72
N THR A 437 -8.51 -6.88 21.48
CA THR A 437 -7.92 -8.15 21.03
C THR A 437 -8.68 -8.72 19.84
N ASP A 438 -10.01 -8.74 19.92
CA ASP A 438 -10.88 -9.30 18.90
C ASP A 438 -10.81 -8.49 17.60
N LEU A 439 -10.89 -7.15 17.68
CA LEU A 439 -10.74 -6.26 16.52
C LEU A 439 -9.35 -6.37 15.90
N THR A 440 -8.30 -6.54 16.71
CA THR A 440 -6.93 -6.72 16.20
C THR A 440 -6.80 -8.03 15.43
N ARG A 441 -7.35 -9.12 15.94
CA ARG A 441 -7.35 -10.42 15.25
C ARG A 441 -8.14 -10.36 13.95
N ALA A 442 -9.35 -9.77 13.99
CA ALA A 442 -10.18 -9.60 12.80
C ALA A 442 -9.49 -8.73 11.74
N TYR A 443 -8.88 -7.60 12.13
CA TYR A 443 -8.16 -6.74 11.19
C TYR A 443 -6.99 -7.46 10.53
N LYS A 444 -6.17 -8.17 11.31
CA LYS A 444 -5.04 -8.96 10.77
C LYS A 444 -5.55 -10.05 9.81
N PHE A 445 -6.57 -10.80 10.22
CA PHE A 445 -7.14 -11.87 9.39
C PHE A 445 -7.69 -11.34 8.07
N LEU A 446 -8.57 -10.33 8.11
CA LEU A 446 -9.19 -9.78 6.90
C LEU A 446 -8.16 -9.13 5.96
N ARG A 447 -7.11 -8.50 6.51
CA ARG A 447 -6.03 -7.94 5.70
C ARG A 447 -5.17 -9.03 5.07
N ASP A 448 -4.90 -10.13 5.76
CA ASP A 448 -4.20 -11.29 5.18
C ASP A 448 -5.02 -11.89 4.03
N VAL A 449 -6.35 -12.06 4.20
CA VAL A 449 -7.24 -12.49 3.11
C VAL A 449 -7.16 -11.53 1.92
N GLU A 450 -7.25 -10.23 2.17
CA GLU A 450 -7.11 -9.22 1.11
C GLU A 450 -5.75 -9.35 0.40
N HIS A 451 -4.65 -9.55 1.13
CA HIS A 451 -3.33 -9.76 0.53
C HIS A 451 -3.31 -11.00 -0.37
N LYS A 452 -3.86 -12.14 0.09
CA LYS A 452 -3.90 -13.38 -0.70
C LYS A 452 -4.82 -13.31 -1.91
N LEU A 453 -5.79 -12.39 -1.93
CA LEU A 453 -6.59 -12.10 -3.13
C LEU A 453 -5.81 -11.22 -4.11
N GLN A 454 -5.13 -10.19 -3.62
CA GLN A 454 -4.46 -9.21 -4.47
C GLN A 454 -3.16 -9.74 -5.08
N MET A 455 -2.35 -10.45 -4.29
CA MET A 455 -1.01 -10.88 -4.72
C MET A 455 -1.00 -11.88 -5.88
N VAL A 456 -2.12 -12.58 -6.13
CA VAL A 456 -2.17 -13.61 -7.18
C VAL A 456 -1.88 -12.97 -8.54
N HIS A 457 -2.56 -11.87 -8.86
CA HIS A 457 -2.45 -11.19 -10.15
C HIS A 457 -2.02 -9.72 -10.05
N ASP A 458 -1.65 -9.24 -8.86
CA ASP A 458 -1.42 -7.81 -8.55
C ASP A 458 -2.62 -6.92 -8.89
N LEU A 459 -3.83 -7.42 -8.64
CA LEU A 459 -5.11 -6.74 -8.93
C LEU A 459 -5.77 -6.20 -7.66
N GLN A 460 -6.52 -5.11 -7.81
CA GLN A 460 -7.28 -4.47 -6.72
C GLN A 460 -8.58 -5.25 -6.41
N THR A 461 -8.43 -6.51 -6.06
CA THR A 461 -9.52 -7.43 -5.74
C THR A 461 -9.74 -7.49 -4.23
N HIS A 462 -10.99 -7.30 -3.81
CA HIS A 462 -11.41 -7.37 -2.41
C HIS A 462 -12.51 -8.41 -2.16
N ALA A 463 -13.15 -8.90 -3.22
CA ALA A 463 -14.21 -9.90 -3.12
C ALA A 463 -13.61 -11.30 -3.19
N LEU A 464 -14.03 -12.17 -2.28
CA LEU A 464 -13.76 -13.59 -2.39
C LEU A 464 -14.31 -14.15 -3.71
N PRO A 465 -13.60 -15.11 -4.32
CA PRO A 465 -14.07 -15.75 -5.55
C PRO A 465 -15.38 -16.50 -5.30
N GLY A 466 -16.28 -16.48 -6.29
CA GLY A 466 -17.55 -17.22 -6.22
C GLY A 466 -17.42 -18.69 -6.60
N GLN A 467 -16.33 -19.06 -7.27
CA GLN A 467 -16.06 -20.44 -7.67
C GLN A 467 -15.38 -21.20 -6.53
N GLN A 468 -15.91 -22.39 -6.21
CA GLN A 468 -15.42 -23.21 -5.10
C GLN A 468 -13.92 -23.53 -5.18
N LYS A 469 -13.40 -23.84 -6.38
CA LYS A 469 -11.98 -24.14 -6.60
C LYS A 469 -11.07 -22.95 -6.28
N GLU A 470 -11.50 -21.73 -6.64
CA GLU A 470 -10.73 -20.52 -6.34
C GLU A 470 -10.78 -20.17 -4.85
N LEU A 471 -11.90 -20.47 -4.18
CA LEU A 471 -12.02 -20.32 -2.74
C LEU A 471 -11.11 -21.31 -2.00
N GLU A 472 -11.03 -22.54 -2.48
CA GLU A 472 -10.08 -23.55 -2.01
C GLU A 472 -8.64 -23.06 -2.13
N ARG A 473 -8.25 -22.58 -3.31
CA ARG A 473 -6.90 -22.01 -3.53
C ARG A 473 -6.63 -20.86 -2.56
N CYS A 474 -7.63 -20.01 -2.28
CA CYS A 474 -7.52 -18.95 -1.28
C CYS A 474 -7.28 -19.49 0.13
N ALA A 475 -8.04 -20.51 0.56
CA ALA A 475 -7.85 -21.15 1.86
C ALA A 475 -6.45 -21.76 1.99
N ILE A 476 -5.93 -22.42 0.95
CA ILE A 476 -4.57 -22.97 0.97
C ILE A 476 -3.51 -21.86 1.07
N ARG A 477 -3.66 -20.75 0.32
CA ARG A 477 -2.77 -19.56 0.45
C ARG A 477 -2.85 -18.92 1.83
N MET A 478 -4.00 -19.01 2.49
CA MET A 478 -4.19 -18.56 3.86
C MET A 478 -3.54 -19.50 4.90
N GLY A 479 -3.00 -20.65 4.49
CA GLY A 479 -2.27 -21.58 5.35
C GLY A 479 -3.16 -22.59 6.07
N TYR A 480 -4.42 -22.76 5.63
CA TYR A 480 -5.26 -23.87 6.10
C TYR A 480 -4.72 -25.21 5.60
N ASP A 481 -5.06 -26.29 6.32
CA ASP A 481 -4.50 -27.61 6.05
C ASP A 481 -4.85 -28.11 4.65
N ARG A 482 -3.82 -28.37 3.86
CA ARG A 482 -3.94 -28.82 2.47
C ARG A 482 -4.17 -30.33 2.35
N ALA A 483 -4.03 -31.10 3.42
CA ALA A 483 -4.26 -32.55 3.42
C ALA A 483 -5.74 -32.88 3.12
N ASP A 484 -6.66 -32.05 3.63
CA ASP A 484 -8.09 -32.13 3.33
C ASP A 484 -8.60 -30.75 2.93
N ARG A 485 -8.52 -30.46 1.62
CA ARG A 485 -8.89 -29.15 1.07
C ARG A 485 -10.37 -28.78 1.29
N PRO A 486 -11.35 -29.70 1.18
CA PRO A 486 -12.73 -29.43 1.58
C PRO A 486 -12.88 -28.98 3.05
N ILE A 487 -12.17 -29.60 3.98
CA ILE A 487 -12.15 -29.15 5.39
C ILE A 487 -11.49 -27.77 5.51
N ALA A 488 -10.39 -27.54 4.79
CA ALA A 488 -9.70 -26.24 4.76
C ALA A 488 -10.63 -25.09 4.39
N VAL A 489 -11.45 -25.28 3.34
CA VAL A 489 -12.43 -24.28 2.90
C VAL A 489 -13.48 -24.02 3.98
N LYS A 490 -14.02 -25.07 4.59
CA LYS A 490 -15.05 -24.94 5.65
C LYS A 490 -14.52 -24.17 6.85
N GLN A 491 -13.30 -24.49 7.30
CA GLN A 491 -12.63 -23.78 8.39
C GLN A 491 -12.39 -22.31 8.01
N PHE A 492 -11.88 -22.05 6.81
CA PHE A 492 -11.66 -20.69 6.33
C PHE A 492 -12.94 -19.84 6.31
N GLN A 493 -14.04 -20.41 5.81
CA GLN A 493 -15.33 -19.72 5.79
C GLN A 493 -15.89 -19.49 7.20
N ALA A 494 -15.74 -20.45 8.11
CA ALA A 494 -16.17 -20.32 9.49
C ALA A 494 -15.41 -19.21 10.23
N ASP A 495 -14.08 -19.17 10.07
CA ASP A 495 -13.23 -18.14 10.68
C ASP A 495 -13.53 -16.76 10.11
N LEU A 496 -13.74 -16.65 8.79
CA LEU A 496 -14.18 -15.42 8.16
C LEU A 496 -15.52 -14.94 8.73
N ALA A 497 -16.52 -15.81 8.80
CA ALA A 497 -17.84 -15.46 9.32
C ALA A 497 -17.78 -15.05 10.80
N ALA A 498 -16.96 -15.71 11.61
CA ALA A 498 -16.75 -15.35 13.01
C ALA A 498 -16.13 -13.95 13.14
N HIS A 499 -15.12 -13.64 12.32
CA HIS A 499 -14.49 -12.33 12.32
C HIS A 499 -15.42 -11.21 11.82
N THR A 500 -16.12 -11.42 10.70
CA THR A 500 -17.02 -10.38 10.15
C THR A 500 -18.22 -10.14 11.06
N THR A 501 -18.84 -11.19 11.62
CA THR A 501 -19.95 -11.05 12.58
C THR A 501 -19.51 -10.23 13.79
N LEU A 502 -18.35 -10.55 14.38
CA LEU A 502 -17.83 -9.84 15.54
C LEU A 502 -17.56 -8.35 15.25
N VAL A 503 -16.95 -8.06 14.10
CA VAL A 503 -16.67 -6.67 13.70
C VAL A 503 -17.98 -5.91 13.52
N HIS A 504 -18.94 -6.53 12.84
CA HIS A 504 -20.22 -5.91 12.56
C HIS A 504 -21.02 -5.63 13.82
N ASP A 505 -21.06 -6.56 14.77
CA ASP A 505 -21.74 -6.36 16.06
C ASP A 505 -21.15 -5.17 16.83
N ILE A 506 -19.82 -5.04 16.85
CA ILE A 506 -19.15 -3.89 17.48
C ILE A 506 -19.47 -2.60 16.72
N PHE A 507 -19.44 -2.62 15.38
CA PHE A 507 -19.78 -1.47 14.56
C PHE A 507 -21.20 -0.99 14.85
N ARG A 508 -22.20 -1.88 14.79
CA ARG A 508 -23.60 -1.57 15.11
C ARG A 508 -23.78 -1.04 16.53
N SER A 509 -22.99 -1.53 17.48
CA SER A 509 -23.03 -1.02 18.86
C SER A 509 -22.63 0.45 18.99
N VAL A 510 -21.87 1.00 18.03
CA VAL A 510 -21.45 2.41 18.02
C VAL A 510 -22.32 3.23 17.09
N PHE A 511 -22.53 2.74 15.88
CA PHE A 511 -23.21 3.49 14.86
C PHE A 511 -24.72 3.34 15.00
N ASP A 512 -25.31 2.14 14.99
CA ASP A 512 -26.78 1.94 15.01
C ASP A 512 -27.42 2.16 16.39
N MET A 513 -26.70 1.80 17.45
CA MET A 513 -27.18 1.85 18.84
C MET A 513 -26.47 2.94 19.65
N ALA A 514 -26.22 4.09 19.03
CA ALA A 514 -25.39 5.16 19.60
C ALA A 514 -25.81 5.57 21.04
N ASN A 515 -27.13 5.63 21.30
CA ASN A 515 -27.68 6.02 22.61
C ASN A 515 -27.40 5.02 23.75
N THR A 516 -27.20 3.74 23.43
CA THR A 516 -26.91 2.67 24.41
C THR A 516 -25.47 2.15 24.31
N SER A 517 -24.68 2.75 23.42
CA SER A 517 -23.30 2.34 23.15
C SER A 517 -22.40 2.52 24.38
N SER A 518 -21.87 1.41 24.90
CA SER A 518 -20.87 1.45 25.98
C SER A 518 -19.58 2.15 25.55
N ILE A 519 -19.20 2.06 24.27
CA ILE A 519 -18.01 2.69 23.71
C ILE A 519 -18.20 4.21 23.63
N LEU A 520 -19.33 4.69 23.08
CA LEU A 520 -19.59 6.13 23.02
C LEU A 520 -19.80 6.71 24.41
N LYS A 521 -20.54 6.02 25.30
CA LYS A 521 -20.72 6.48 26.69
C LYS A 521 -19.39 6.70 27.39
N LYS A 522 -18.46 5.74 27.31
CA LYS A 522 -17.11 5.89 27.86
C LYS A 522 -16.32 7.01 27.16
N THR A 523 -16.44 7.11 25.84
CA THR A 523 -15.77 8.16 25.06
C THR A 523 -16.21 9.54 25.53
N PHE A 524 -17.52 9.75 25.73
CA PHE A 524 -18.08 11.03 26.18
C PHE A 524 -17.75 11.33 27.64
N GLN A 525 -17.83 10.34 28.52
CA GLN A 525 -17.44 10.48 29.93
C GLN A 525 -15.96 10.87 30.13
N LEU A 526 -15.08 10.49 29.21
CA LEU A 526 -13.64 10.79 29.30
C LEU A 526 -13.25 12.16 28.75
N ILE A 527 -14.16 12.86 28.06
CA ILE A 527 -13.91 14.17 27.44
C ILE A 527 -14.75 15.30 28.02
N GLU A 528 -15.73 14.97 28.85
CA GLU A 528 -16.37 15.86 29.83
C GLU A 528 -15.40 16.12 30.99
#